data_AF-A0A451AVR8-F1
#
_entry.id   AF-A0A451AVR8-F1
#
_cell.length_a   1.000
_cell.length_b   1.000
_cell.length_c   1.000
_cell.angle_alpha   90.00
_cell.angle_beta   90.00
_cell.angle_gamma   90.00
#
_symmetry.space_group_name_H-M   'P 1'
#
loop_
_entity.id
_entity.type
_entity.pdbx_description
1 polymer ?
#
loop_
_entity_poly.entity_id
_entity_poly.type
_entity_poly.pdbx_seq_one_letter_code
_entity_poly.pdbx_strand_id
1 'polypeptide(L)'
;DSENRLCLLLVGLTELRRRLAMAVHESLAQRIVVRYHLTGLTREEVSEYLTHRLRLVGCELPLFEPPAIEAIFQDTQGRVRKINTLAHYALTSGAIDKAKTITAEHVRMAREEITP
;
A
#
# COMPACT_ATOMS: atom_id res chain seq x y z
N ASP A 1 15.81 39.13 -7.67
CA ASP A 1 14.65 38.75 -6.85
C ASP A 1 13.93 37.61 -7.54
N SER A 2 14.36 36.38 -7.28
CA SER A 2 13.91 35.19 -8.05
C SER A 2 13.95 33.95 -7.18
N GLU A 3 13.28 34.00 -6.03
CA GLU A 3 12.96 32.80 -5.27
C GLU A 3 11.64 32.22 -5.78
N ASN A 4 11.59 30.91 -6.02
CA ASN A 4 10.35 30.18 -6.30
C ASN A 4 9.50 30.14 -5.01
N ARG A 5 8.66 31.16 -4.81
CA ARG A 5 7.86 31.33 -3.59
C ARG A 5 6.67 30.37 -3.46
N LEU A 6 6.44 29.50 -4.45
CA LEU A 6 5.29 28.58 -4.46
C LEU A 6 5.68 27.21 -5.04
N CYS A 7 5.47 26.16 -4.25
CA CYS A 7 5.46 24.78 -4.71
C CYS A 7 4.01 24.30 -4.77
N LEU A 8 3.55 23.83 -5.93
CA LEU A 8 2.21 23.29 -6.12
C LEU A 8 2.29 21.78 -6.35
N LEU A 9 1.68 21.01 -5.46
CA LEU A 9 1.52 19.56 -5.60
C LEU A 9 0.05 19.23 -5.90
N LEU A 10 -0.21 18.61 -7.05
CA LEU A 10 -1.53 18.17 -7.46
C LEU A 10 -1.66 16.67 -7.18
N VAL A 11 -2.49 16.30 -6.20
CA VAL A 11 -2.72 14.90 -5.80
C VAL A 11 -4.18 14.54 -6.03
N GLY A 12 -4.42 13.39 -6.66
CA GLY A 12 -5.77 12.92 -6.91
C GLY A 12 -5.79 11.57 -7.59
N LEU A 13 -7.01 11.13 -7.94
CA LEU A 13 -7.22 9.90 -8.70
C LEU A 13 -6.83 10.07 -10.17
N THR A 14 -6.87 8.99 -10.94
CA THR A 14 -6.62 8.99 -12.40
C THR A 14 -7.46 10.02 -13.16
N GLU A 15 -8.62 10.39 -12.61
CA GLU A 15 -9.47 11.45 -13.12
C GLU A 15 -8.78 12.82 -13.17
N LEU A 16 -7.97 13.17 -12.16
CA LEU A 16 -7.24 14.43 -12.15
C LEU A 16 -6.27 14.51 -13.32
N ARG A 17 -5.56 13.42 -13.60
CA ARG A 17 -4.66 13.31 -14.77
C ARG A 17 -5.44 13.47 -16.07
N ARG A 18 -6.62 12.83 -16.18
CA ARG A 18 -7.49 12.94 -17.37
C ARG A 18 -7.94 14.37 -17.60
N ARG A 19 -8.36 15.07 -16.53
CA ARG A 19 -8.77 16.48 -16.60
C ARG A 19 -7.61 17.39 -17.01
N LEU A 20 -6.45 17.25 -16.37
CA LEU A 20 -5.27 18.04 -16.71
C LEU A 20 -4.77 17.83 -18.15
N ALA A 21 -5.13 16.73 -18.80
CA ALA A 21 -4.80 16.46 -20.20
C ALA A 21 -5.80 17.08 -21.20
N MET A 22 -6.90 17.69 -20.74
CA MET A 22 -7.85 18.37 -21.61
C MET A 22 -7.24 19.65 -22.20
N ALA A 23 -7.59 19.97 -23.45
CA ALA A 23 -7.06 21.14 -24.16
C ALA A 23 -7.23 22.46 -23.40
N VAL A 24 -8.35 22.61 -22.67
CA VAL A 24 -8.61 23.80 -21.82
C VAL A 24 -7.57 24.01 -20.71
N HIS A 25 -6.82 22.97 -20.34
CA HIS A 25 -5.80 23.00 -19.29
C HIS A 25 -4.37 22.86 -19.82
N GLU A 26 -4.15 22.95 -21.13
CA GLU A 26 -2.84 22.72 -21.76
C GLU A 26 -1.74 23.64 -21.21
N SER A 27 -2.04 24.93 -20.99
CA SER A 27 -1.08 25.90 -20.45
C SER A 27 -0.58 25.54 -19.05
N LEU A 28 -1.45 24.96 -18.21
CA LEU A 28 -1.09 24.44 -16.90
C LEU A 28 -0.34 23.11 -17.04
N ALA A 29 -0.79 22.23 -17.93
CA ALA A 29 -0.21 20.91 -18.14
C ALA A 29 1.26 20.98 -18.57
N GLN A 30 1.62 21.94 -19.42
CA GLN A 30 3.01 22.18 -19.87
C GLN A 30 3.93 22.65 -18.75
N ARG A 31 3.40 23.29 -17.69
CA ARG A 31 4.18 23.77 -16.54
C ARG A 31 4.42 22.71 -15.47
N ILE A 32 3.76 21.55 -15.56
CA ILE A 32 3.96 20.44 -14.63
C ILE A 32 5.21 19.67 -15.05
N VAL A 33 6.31 19.88 -14.32
CA VAL A 33 7.62 19.28 -14.60
C VAL A 33 7.68 17.80 -14.21
N VAL A 34 7.01 17.43 -13.11
CA VAL A 34 7.02 16.05 -12.60
C VAL A 34 5.60 15.50 -12.59
N ARG A 35 5.45 14.31 -13.17
CA ARG A 35 4.22 13.51 -13.13
C ARG A 35 4.57 12.13 -12.64
N TYR A 36 3.93 11.71 -11.56
CA TYR A 36 4.13 10.38 -11.00
C TYR A 36 2.79 9.69 -10.78
N HIS A 37 2.72 8.42 -11.16
CA HIS A 37 1.58 7.56 -10.91
C HIS A 37 1.99 6.53 -9.86
N LEU A 38 1.43 6.65 -8.65
CA LEU A 38 1.63 5.68 -7.58
C LEU A 38 0.94 4.37 -7.96
N THR A 39 1.73 3.35 -8.25
CA THR A 39 1.27 1.98 -8.43
C THR A 39 1.21 1.23 -7.09
N GLY A 40 0.68 0.02 -7.10
CA GLY A 40 0.83 -0.88 -5.96
C GLY A 40 2.30 -1.24 -5.72
N LEU A 41 2.59 -1.67 -4.49
CA LEU A 41 3.90 -2.19 -4.11
C LEU A 41 4.22 -3.47 -4.88
N THR A 42 5.48 -3.69 -5.20
CA THR A 42 5.97 -4.99 -5.69
C THR A 42 5.94 -6.02 -4.57
N ARG A 43 6.11 -7.30 -4.91
CA ARG A 43 6.15 -8.39 -3.94
C ARG A 43 7.25 -8.19 -2.89
N GLU A 44 8.42 -7.74 -3.32
CA GLU A 44 9.56 -7.45 -2.44
C GLU A 44 9.24 -6.26 -1.52
N GLU A 45 8.66 -5.20 -2.08
CA GLU A 45 8.24 -4.02 -1.33
C GLU A 45 7.14 -4.33 -0.31
N VAL A 46 6.27 -5.30 -0.54
CA VAL A 46 5.26 -5.72 0.46
C VAL A 46 5.93 -6.29 1.72
N SER A 47 6.95 -7.13 1.55
CA SER A 47 7.71 -7.69 2.68
C SER A 47 8.40 -6.59 3.49
N GLU A 48 9.07 -5.66 2.80
CA GLU A 48 9.74 -4.52 3.42
C GLU A 48 8.74 -3.59 4.11
N TYR A 49 7.59 -3.36 3.48
CA TYR A 49 6.52 -2.53 4.00
C TYR A 49 5.93 -3.11 5.30
N LEU A 50 5.62 -4.41 5.33
CA LEU A 50 5.13 -5.08 6.54
C LEU A 50 6.16 -5.02 7.67
N THR A 51 7.43 -5.31 7.35
CA THR A 51 8.54 -5.23 8.30
C THR A 51 8.69 -3.81 8.86
N HIS A 52 8.66 -2.79 7.99
CA HIS A 52 8.73 -1.40 8.40
C HIS A 52 7.56 -1.03 9.33
N ARG A 53 6.34 -1.44 8.99
CA ARG A 53 5.14 -1.20 9.81
C ARG A 53 5.24 -1.84 11.19
N LEU A 54 5.80 -3.05 11.29
CA LEU A 54 6.05 -3.72 12.57
C LEU A 54 7.11 -3.00 13.40
N ARG A 55 8.19 -2.51 12.76
CA ARG A 55 9.23 -1.74 13.46
C ARG A 55 8.69 -0.43 14.06
N LEU A 56 7.74 0.23 13.40
CA LEU A 56 7.12 1.45 13.93
C LEU A 56 6.39 1.22 15.27
N VAL A 57 5.99 -0.01 15.57
CA VAL A 57 5.38 -0.40 16.85
C VAL A 57 6.35 -1.16 17.76
N GLY A 58 7.66 -1.13 17.46
CA GLY A 58 8.71 -1.78 18.26
C GLY A 58 8.82 -3.29 18.05
N CYS A 59 8.19 -3.85 17.01
CA CYS A 59 8.31 -5.27 16.68
C CYS A 59 9.40 -5.49 15.63
N GLU A 60 10.51 -6.12 16.05
CA GLU A 60 11.62 -6.49 15.15
C GLU A 60 11.54 -7.95 14.67
N LEU A 61 10.64 -8.73 15.26
CA LEU A 61 10.46 -10.13 14.90
C LEU A 61 9.75 -10.25 13.54
N PRO A 62 10.21 -11.15 12.66
CA PRO A 62 9.51 -11.46 11.43
C PRO A 62 8.23 -12.21 11.76
N LEU A 63 7.13 -11.48 11.98
CA LEU A 63 5.84 -12.10 12.31
C LEU A 63 5.20 -12.79 11.12
N PHE A 64 5.47 -12.38 9.87
CA PHE A 64 4.87 -12.99 8.69
C PHE A 64 5.83 -13.99 8.06
N GLU A 65 5.36 -15.21 7.85
CA GLU A 65 6.13 -16.22 7.11
C GLU A 65 6.12 -15.90 5.61
N PRO A 66 7.14 -16.32 4.84
CA PRO A 66 7.19 -16.08 3.39
C PRO A 66 5.91 -16.50 2.64
N PRO A 67 5.26 -17.64 2.94
CA PRO A 67 3.98 -18.01 2.32
C PRO A 67 2.83 -17.05 2.65
N ALA A 68 2.82 -16.47 3.85
CA ALA A 68 1.80 -15.49 4.26
C ALA A 68 1.98 -14.17 3.50
N ILE A 69 3.23 -13.72 3.34
CA ILE A 69 3.56 -12.52 2.55
C ILE A 69 3.14 -12.71 1.09
N GLU A 70 3.41 -13.88 0.52
CA GLU A 70 2.97 -14.22 -0.85
C GLU A 70 1.44 -14.19 -0.97
N ALA A 71 0.72 -14.83 -0.04
CA ALA A 71 -0.74 -14.81 -0.03
C ALA A 71 -1.29 -13.38 0.06
N ILE A 72 -0.71 -12.54 0.93
CA ILE A 72 -1.07 -11.12 1.04
C ILE A 72 -0.84 -10.39 -0.28
N PHE A 73 0.30 -10.61 -0.93
CA PHE A 73 0.59 -9.97 -2.22
C PHE A 73 -0.42 -10.38 -3.29
N GLN A 74 -0.72 -11.68 -3.42
CA GLN A 74 -1.66 -12.20 -4.41
C GLN A 74 -3.07 -11.61 -4.25
N ASP A 75 -3.59 -11.52 -3.02
CA ASP A 75 -4.94 -10.99 -2.77
C ASP A 75 -5.02 -9.46 -2.90
N THR A 76 -3.91 -8.76 -2.67
CA THR A 76 -3.90 -7.29 -2.58
C THR A 76 -3.36 -6.60 -3.83
N GLN A 77 -2.56 -7.31 -4.63
CA GLN A 77 -1.83 -6.79 -5.79
C GLN A 77 -1.03 -5.53 -5.45
N GLY A 78 -0.38 -5.53 -4.28
CA GLY A 78 0.44 -4.41 -3.83
C GLY A 78 -0.34 -3.20 -3.30
N ARG A 79 -1.67 -3.23 -3.27
CA ARG A 79 -2.49 -2.08 -2.84
C ARG A 79 -2.37 -1.90 -1.33
N VAL A 80 -1.59 -0.92 -0.89
CA VAL A 80 -1.30 -0.60 0.53
C VAL A 80 -2.51 -0.66 1.45
N ARG A 81 -3.65 -0.07 1.05
CA ARG A 81 -4.88 -0.11 1.87
C ARG A 81 -5.40 -1.54 2.08
N LYS A 82 -5.41 -2.36 1.03
CA LYS A 82 -5.82 -3.77 1.12
C LYS A 82 -4.81 -4.59 1.93
N ILE A 83 -3.51 -4.35 1.74
CA ILE A 83 -2.44 -4.98 2.53
C ILE A 83 -2.69 -4.74 4.01
N ASN A 84 -2.93 -3.49 4.41
CA ASN A 84 -3.16 -3.14 5.81
C ASN A 84 -4.37 -3.87 6.40
N THR A 85 -5.48 -3.90 5.66
CA THR A 85 -6.69 -4.58 6.10
C THR A 85 -6.45 -6.08 6.25
N LEU A 86 -5.92 -6.74 5.22
CA LEU A 86 -5.67 -8.18 5.23
C LEU A 86 -4.66 -8.58 6.31
N ALA A 87 -3.56 -7.83 6.45
CA ALA A 87 -2.57 -8.06 7.49
C ALA A 87 -3.14 -7.88 8.91
N HIS A 88 -4.02 -6.89 9.11
CA HIS A 88 -4.66 -6.67 10.41
C HIS A 88 -5.55 -7.84 10.82
N TYR A 89 -6.39 -8.34 9.90
CA TYR A 89 -7.23 -9.51 10.17
C TYR A 89 -6.40 -10.79 10.32
N ALA A 90 -5.33 -10.95 9.54
CA ALA A 90 -4.42 -12.10 9.68
C ALA A 90 -3.70 -12.09 11.03
N LEU A 91 -3.25 -10.93 11.50
CA LEU A 91 -2.69 -10.76 12.85
C LEU A 91 -3.71 -11.07 13.94
N THR A 92 -4.98 -10.68 13.73
CA THR A 92 -6.07 -10.96 14.67
C THR A 92 -6.36 -12.46 14.74
N SER A 93 -6.43 -13.15 13.59
CA SER A 93 -6.57 -14.60 13.52
C SER A 93 -5.40 -15.32 14.21
N GLY A 94 -4.15 -14.92 13.92
CA GLY A 94 -2.99 -15.51 14.58
C GLY A 94 -2.96 -15.26 16.10
N ALA A 95 -3.47 -14.11 16.56
CA ALA A 95 -3.60 -13.82 17.98
C ALA A 95 -4.64 -14.72 18.68
N ILE A 96 -5.77 -15.01 18.02
CA ILE A 96 -6.79 -15.96 18.53
C ILE A 96 -6.17 -17.36 18.68
N ASP A 97 -5.38 -17.79 17.69
CA ASP A 97 -4.72 -19.10 17.69
C ASP A 97 -3.45 -19.14 18.57
N LYS A 98 -3.10 -18.03 19.23
CA LYS A 98 -1.85 -17.85 20.00
C LYS A 98 -0.60 -18.23 19.21
N ALA A 99 -0.63 -18.02 17.90
CA ALA A 99 0.47 -18.32 17.01
C ALA A 99 1.62 -17.32 17.22
N LYS A 100 2.85 -17.81 17.13
CA LYS A 100 4.06 -16.95 17.19
C LYS A 100 4.33 -16.24 15.86
N THR A 101 3.85 -16.81 14.77
CA THR A 101 4.00 -16.32 13.40
C THR A 101 2.67 -16.42 12.65
N ILE A 102 2.52 -15.56 11.65
CA ILE A 102 1.39 -15.49 10.75
C ILE A 102 1.70 -16.36 9.54
N THR A 103 0.91 -17.41 9.38
CA THR A 103 0.99 -18.39 8.29
C THR A 103 0.05 -17.99 7.16
N ALA A 104 0.16 -18.67 6.01
CA ALA A 104 -0.78 -18.49 4.90
C ALA A 104 -2.23 -18.83 5.30
N GLU A 105 -2.43 -19.70 6.29
CA GLU A 105 -3.74 -20.08 6.78
C GLU A 105 -4.46 -18.92 7.48
N HIS A 106 -3.76 -18.17 8.35
CA HIS A 106 -4.35 -16.99 8.97
C HIS A 106 -4.71 -15.91 7.93
N VAL A 107 -3.96 -15.82 6.83
CA VAL A 107 -4.29 -14.93 5.71
C VAL A 107 -5.55 -15.40 4.97
N ARG A 108 -5.70 -16.72 4.77
CA ARG A 108 -6.91 -17.31 4.17
C ARG A 108 -8.14 -17.01 5.02
N MET A 109 -8.06 -17.25 6.34
CA MET A 109 -9.14 -16.92 7.29
C MET A 109 -9.48 -15.43 7.26
N ALA A 110 -8.47 -14.57 7.23
CA ALA A 110 -8.65 -13.12 7.12
C ALA A 110 -9.36 -12.72 5.82
N ARG A 111 -9.12 -13.43 4.71
CA ARG A 111 -9.77 -13.15 3.43
C ARG A 111 -11.27 -13.46 3.45
N GLU A 112 -11.64 -14.55 4.11
CA GLU A 112 -13.04 -14.96 4.32
C GLU A 112 -13.79 -13.91 5.15
N GLU A 113 -13.16 -13.35 6.18
CA GLU A 113 -13.76 -12.30 7.02
C GLU A 113 -13.98 -10.96 6.27
N ILE A 114 -13.08 -10.61 5.34
CA ILE A 114 -13.14 -9.35 4.57
C ILE A 114 -14.18 -9.43 3.44
N THR A 115 -14.52 -10.64 2.99
CA THR A 115 -15.44 -10.88 1.87
C THR A 115 -16.74 -11.51 2.41
N PRO A 116 -17.73 -10.72 2.84
CA PRO A 116 -19.01 -11.26 3.29
C PRO A 116 -19.79 -11.95 2.16
#